data_AF-A0A942R1I8-F1
#
_entry.id   AF-A0A942R1I8-F1
#
_cell.length_a   1.000
_cell.length_b   1.000
_cell.length_c   1.000
_cell.angle_alpha   90.00
_cell.angle_beta   90.00
_cell.angle_gamma   90.00
#
_symmetry.space_group_name_H-M   'P 1'
#
loop_
_entity.id
_entity.type
_entity.pdbx_description
1 polymer ?
#
loop_
_entity_poly.entity_id
_entity_poly.type
_entity_poly.pdbx_seq_one_letter_code
_entity_poly.pdbx_strand_id
1 'polypeptide(L)'
;MRIIISAILFIVFLAACESDDSRIGRYTDIYYDIMVAKETYLDSALAAGAIDSIMKHYGYDIKTFEKESYELFMKDRKYFTTIIDSVRKRAEAEMRRILSEKEKTRDTSKTKD
;
A
#
# COMPACT_ATOMS: atom_id res chain seq x y z
N MET A 1 -0.47 26.34 37.10
CA MET A 1 0.02 26.53 35.71
C MET A 1 1.22 25.64 35.34
N ARG A 2 2.24 25.45 36.18
CA ARG A 2 3.42 24.61 35.86
C ARG A 2 3.10 23.12 35.63
N ILE A 3 2.12 22.56 36.34
CA ILE A 3 1.72 21.14 36.23
C ILE A 3 0.98 20.84 34.92
N ILE A 4 0.19 21.79 34.41
CA ILE A 4 -0.60 21.63 33.18
C ILE A 4 0.33 21.58 31.95
N ILE A 5 1.38 22.41 31.93
CA ILE A 5 2.40 22.40 30.86
C ILE A 5 3.15 21.06 30.84
N SER A 6 3.44 20.49 32.01
CA SER A 6 4.12 19.19 32.12
C SER A 6 3.24 18.02 31.65
N ALA A 7 1.91 18.11 31.82
CA ALA A 7 0.98 17.09 31.34
C ALA A 7 0.80 17.12 29.81
N ILE A 8 0.80 18.30 29.20
CA ILE A 8 0.70 18.46 27.74
C ILE A 8 1.97 17.92 27.05
N LEU A 9 3.15 18.13 27.63
CA LEU A 9 4.41 17.60 27.10
C LEU A 9 4.45 16.06 27.12
N PHE A 10 3.82 15.42 28.11
CA PHE A 10 3.82 13.96 28.24
C PHE A 10 2.92 13.27 27.20
N ILE A 11 1.83 13.93 26.77
CA ILE A 11 0.92 13.40 25.74
C ILE A 11 1.58 13.41 24.36
N VAL A 12 2.46 14.37 24.07
CA VAL A 12 3.19 14.43 22.78
C VAL A 12 4.21 13.28 22.63
N PHE A 13 4.80 12.82 23.73
CA PHE A 13 5.76 11.70 23.70
C PHE A 13 5.12 10.33 23.42
N LEU A 14 3.84 10.15 23.77
CA LEU A 14 3.13 8.88 23.52
C LEU A 14 2.65 8.73 22.06
N ALA A 15 2.58 9.83 21.29
CA ALA A 15 2.12 9.81 19.90
C ALA A 15 3.21 9.42 18.88
N ALA A 16 4.48 9.33 19.28
CA ALA A 16 5.62 9.18 18.37
C ALA A 16 6.21 7.76 18.31
N CYS A 17 5.60 6.77 18.99
CA CYS A 17 6.11 5.41 19.02
C CYS A 17 5.27 4.50 18.12
N GLU A 18 5.48 4.64 16.82
CA GLU A 18 5.02 3.62 15.90
C GLU A 18 6.06 2.49 15.82
N SER A 19 5.63 1.23 15.93
CA SER A 19 6.53 0.08 15.79
C SER A 19 7.02 -0.08 14.34
N ASP A 20 8.27 -0.52 14.18
CA ASP A 20 8.83 -0.81 12.85
C ASP A 20 8.00 -1.86 12.09
N ASP A 21 7.43 -2.85 12.79
CA ASP A 21 6.60 -3.90 12.17
C ASP A 21 5.28 -3.34 11.60
N SER A 22 4.60 -2.47 12.35
CA SER A 22 3.36 -1.85 11.86
C SER A 22 3.61 -0.94 10.66
N ARG A 23 4.77 -0.27 10.65
CA ARG A 23 5.19 0.60 9.57
C ARG A 23 5.48 -0.19 8.28
N ILE A 24 6.26 -1.27 8.39
CA ILE A 24 6.55 -2.16 7.26
C ILE A 24 5.26 -2.78 6.71
N GLY A 25 4.35 -3.21 7.60
CA GLY A 25 3.05 -3.74 7.20
C GLY A 25 2.27 -2.77 6.31
N ARG A 26 2.06 -1.52 6.79
CA ARG A 26 1.37 -0.50 6.00
C ARG A 26 2.08 -0.20 4.67
N TYR A 27 3.41 -0.10 4.67
CA TYR A 27 4.18 0.09 3.44
C TYR A 27 3.88 -1.01 2.41
N THR A 28 3.88 -2.28 2.85
CA THR A 28 3.61 -3.42 1.95
C THR A 28 2.18 -3.48 1.45
N ASP A 29 1.21 -3.00 2.24
CA ASP A 29 -0.19 -2.93 1.82
C ASP A 29 -0.44 -1.80 0.81
N ILE A 30 0.14 -0.63 1.04
CA ILE A 30 0.14 0.46 0.05
C ILE A 30 0.79 0.00 -1.26
N TYR A 31 1.97 -0.64 -1.19
CA TYR A 31 2.66 -1.13 -2.39
C TYR A 31 1.84 -2.18 -3.15
N TYR A 32 1.14 -3.05 -2.42
CA TYR A 32 0.23 -4.04 -3.00
C TYR A 32 -0.92 -3.38 -3.77
N ASP A 33 -1.62 -2.43 -3.15
CA ASP A 33 -2.76 -1.75 -3.77
C ASP A 33 -2.33 -0.97 -5.02
N ILE A 34 -1.15 -0.33 -4.98
CA ILE A 34 -0.57 0.33 -6.15
C ILE A 34 -0.32 -0.67 -7.29
N MET A 35 0.21 -1.86 -6.99
CA MET A 35 0.44 -2.87 -8.01
C MET A 35 -0.87 -3.34 -8.63
N VAL A 36 -1.88 -3.64 -7.82
CA VAL A 36 -3.21 -4.04 -8.31
C VAL A 36 -3.83 -2.93 -9.16
N ALA A 37 -3.73 -1.66 -8.74
CA ALA A 37 -4.26 -0.54 -9.52
C ALA A 37 -3.59 -0.40 -10.89
N LYS A 38 -2.26 -0.54 -10.97
CA LYS A 38 -1.51 -0.45 -12.23
C LYS A 38 -1.84 -1.58 -13.21
N GLU A 39 -2.12 -2.78 -12.69
CA GLU A 39 -2.56 -3.91 -13.51
C GLU A 39 -4.04 -3.81 -13.89
N THR A 40 -4.86 -3.16 -13.05
CA THR A 40 -6.30 -2.98 -13.30
C THR A 40 -6.56 -1.90 -14.36
N TYR A 41 -5.81 -0.80 -14.31
CA TYR A 41 -5.98 0.34 -15.20
C TYR A 41 -4.84 0.42 -16.22
N LEU A 42 -5.11 0.00 -17.45
CA LEU A 42 -4.16 0.12 -18.57
C LEU A 42 -3.89 1.57 -18.96
N ASP A 43 -4.85 2.46 -18.73
CA ASP A 43 -4.70 3.90 -18.92
C ASP A 43 -3.91 4.51 -17.76
N SER A 44 -2.80 5.18 -18.09
CA SER A 44 -1.88 5.72 -17.10
C SER A 44 -2.45 6.89 -16.29
N ALA A 45 -3.39 7.66 -16.84
CA ALA A 45 -4.05 8.75 -16.12
C ALA A 45 -5.07 8.20 -15.11
N LEU A 46 -5.82 7.16 -15.49
CA LEU A 46 -6.71 6.46 -14.58
C LEU A 46 -5.92 5.76 -13.47
N ALA A 47 -4.80 5.10 -13.80
CA ALA A 47 -3.92 4.50 -12.81
C ALA A 47 -3.35 5.54 -11.83
N ALA A 48 -2.94 6.71 -12.33
CA ALA A 48 -2.44 7.80 -11.49
C ALA A 48 -3.50 8.31 -10.51
N GLY A 49 -4.75 8.50 -10.97
CA GLY A 49 -5.87 8.90 -10.11
C GLY A 49 -6.20 7.85 -9.04
N ALA A 50 -6.12 6.57 -9.39
CA ALA A 50 -6.29 5.47 -8.44
C ALA A 50 -5.16 5.45 -7.40
N ILE A 51 -3.90 5.62 -7.81
CA ILE A 51 -2.75 5.68 -6.90
C ILE A 51 -2.86 6.86 -5.94
N ASP A 52 -3.26 8.05 -6.40
CA ASP A 52 -3.49 9.20 -5.52
C ASP A 52 -4.58 8.91 -4.48
N SER A 53 -5.65 8.21 -4.88
CA SER A 53 -6.72 7.80 -3.96
C SER A 53 -6.24 6.77 -2.94
N ILE A 54 -5.42 5.80 -3.35
CA ILE A 54 -4.77 4.82 -2.45
C ILE A 54 -3.89 5.54 -1.43
N MET A 55 -3.02 6.44 -1.88
CA MET A 55 -2.13 7.19 -0.97
C MET A 55 -2.94 7.95 0.09
N LYS A 56 -3.98 8.69 -0.34
CA LYS A 56 -4.87 9.41 0.57
C LYS A 56 -5.59 8.49 1.56
N HIS A 57 -6.02 7.30 1.13
CA HIS A 57 -6.68 6.33 2.00
C HIS A 57 -5.81 5.94 3.19
N TYR A 58 -4.51 5.73 2.96
CA TYR A 58 -3.54 5.39 4.01
C TYR A 58 -2.97 6.61 4.75
N GLY A 59 -3.40 7.83 4.41
CA GLY A 59 -2.84 9.06 4.98
C GLY A 59 -1.41 9.37 4.50
N TYR A 60 -1.04 8.84 3.33
CA TYR A 60 0.26 9.06 2.70
C TYR A 60 0.18 10.11 1.59
N ASP A 61 1.32 10.73 1.33
CA ASP A 61 1.62 11.38 0.07
C ASP A 61 2.75 10.61 -0.64
N ILE A 62 2.88 10.82 -1.96
CA ILE A 62 3.87 10.10 -2.77
C ILE A 62 5.31 10.33 -2.31
N LYS A 63 5.67 11.53 -1.85
CA LYS A 63 7.03 11.86 -1.43
C LYS A 63 7.37 11.14 -0.13
N THR A 64 6.42 11.06 0.79
CA THR A 64 6.57 10.29 2.05
C THR A 64 6.77 8.81 1.75
N PHE A 65 5.98 8.25 0.83
CA PHE A 65 6.11 6.86 0.41
C PHE A 65 7.45 6.56 -0.28
N GLU A 66 7.93 7.44 -1.16
CA GLU A 66 9.23 7.33 -1.82
C GLU A 66 10.39 7.39 -0.83
N LYS A 67 10.32 8.34 0.11
CA LYS A 67 11.31 8.49 1.18
C LYS A 67 11.38 7.22 2.03
N GLU A 68 10.23 6.69 2.42
CA GLU A 68 10.16 5.46 3.21
C GLU A 68 10.68 4.25 2.44
N SER A 69 10.36 4.15 1.14
CA SER A 69 10.92 3.11 0.26
C SER A 69 12.45 3.15 0.26
N TYR A 70 13.02 4.34 0.15
CA TYR A 70 14.47 4.55 0.18
C TYR A 70 15.07 4.19 1.55
N GLU A 71 14.45 4.62 2.65
CA GLU A 71 14.89 4.29 4.01
C GLU A 71 14.90 2.77 4.26
N LEU A 72 13.83 2.06 3.87
CA LEU A 72 13.75 0.61 4.00
C LEU A 72 14.81 -0.10 3.15
N PHE A 73 15.01 0.36 1.91
CA PHE A 73 16.06 -0.16 1.02
C PHE A 73 17.46 0.04 1.59
N MET A 74 17.73 1.20 2.18
CA MET A 74 19.04 1.51 2.76
C MET A 74 19.31 0.79 4.08
N LYS A 75 18.26 0.50 4.87
CA LYS A 75 18.36 -0.23 6.15
C LYS A 75 18.77 -1.68 5.94
N ASP A 76 18.07 -2.40 5.06
CA ASP A 76 18.42 -3.78 4.68
C ASP A 76 17.90 -4.08 3.28
N ARG A 77 18.82 -4.05 2.29
CA ARG A 77 18.48 -4.32 0.89
C ARG A 77 17.91 -5.71 0.68
N LYS A 78 18.44 -6.73 1.36
CA LYS A 78 18.01 -8.12 1.13
C LYS A 78 16.60 -8.32 1.69
N TYR A 79 16.35 -7.79 2.88
CA TYR A 79 15.02 -7.80 3.46
C TYR A 79 14.03 -7.00 2.61
N PHE A 80 14.41 -5.79 2.17
CA PHE A 80 13.59 -4.97 1.26
C PHE A 80 13.21 -5.72 -0.03
N THR A 81 14.18 -6.35 -0.70
CA THR A 81 13.87 -7.17 -1.89
C THR A 81 12.92 -8.31 -1.56
N THR A 82 13.11 -8.97 -0.42
CA THR A 82 12.25 -10.09 0.01
C THR A 82 10.80 -9.64 0.23
N ILE A 83 10.58 -8.50 0.90
CA ILE A 83 9.23 -7.99 1.13
C ILE A 83 8.56 -7.54 -0.18
N ILE A 84 9.29 -6.87 -1.07
CA ILE A 84 8.76 -6.42 -2.37
C ILE A 84 8.38 -7.61 -3.25
N ASP A 85 9.23 -8.64 -3.30
CA ASP A 85 8.95 -9.85 -4.07
C ASP A 85 7.75 -10.63 -3.49
N SER A 86 7.59 -10.65 -2.17
CA SER A 86 6.42 -11.23 -1.52
C SER A 86 5.15 -10.50 -1.93
N VAL A 87 5.15 -9.16 -1.88
CA VAL A 87 4.01 -8.34 -2.29
C VAL A 87 3.67 -8.52 -3.77
N ARG A 88 4.67 -8.57 -4.65
CA ARG A 88 4.47 -8.84 -6.10
C ARG A 88 3.75 -10.16 -6.32
N LYS A 89 4.24 -11.24 -5.70
CA LYS A 89 3.61 -12.57 -5.83
C LYS A 89 2.17 -12.56 -5.33
N ARG A 90 1.90 -11.84 -4.24
CA ARG A 90 0.54 -11.64 -3.71
C ARG A 90 -0.36 -10.92 -4.72
N ALA A 91 0.11 -9.81 -5.29
CA ALA A 91 -0.63 -9.04 -6.30
C ALA A 91 -0.88 -9.85 -7.58
N GLU A 92 0.13 -10.56 -8.08
CA GLU A 92 -0.01 -11.41 -9.27
C GLU A 92 -1.02 -12.54 -9.08
N ALA A 93 -1.05 -13.16 -7.89
CA ALA A 93 -2.02 -14.20 -7.57
C ALA A 93 -3.45 -13.65 -7.57
N GLU A 94 -3.65 -12.46 -7.00
CA GLU A 94 -4.95 -11.80 -6.99
C GLU A 94 -5.40 -11.40 -8.40
N MET A 95 -4.50 -10.84 -9.22
CA MET A 95 -4.83 -10.48 -10.60
C MET A 95 -5.23 -11.70 -11.42
N ARG A 96 -4.54 -12.84 -11.26
CA ARG A 96 -4.94 -14.11 -11.89
C ARG A 96 -6.35 -14.54 -11.47
N ARG A 97 -6.69 -14.41 -10.18
CA ARG A 97 -8.03 -14.71 -9.67
C ARG A 97 -9.09 -13.83 -10.33
N ILE A 98 -8.89 -12.50 -10.32
CA ILE A 98 -9.80 -11.51 -10.91
C ILE A 98 -10.02 -11.78 -12.41
N LEU A 99 -8.95 -12.08 -13.16
CA LEU A 99 -9.06 -12.40 -14.59
C LEU A 99 -9.88 -13.67 -14.82
N SER A 100 -9.62 -14.73 -14.04
CA SER A 100 -10.37 -15.98 -14.15
C SER A 100 -11.88 -15.83 -13.84
N GLU A 101 -12.23 -14.93 -12.92
CA GLU A 101 -13.62 -14.62 -12.57
C GLU A 101 -14.31 -13.80 -13.66
N LYS A 102 -13.58 -12.84 -14.27
CA LYS A 102 -14.07 -12.07 -15.43
C LYS A 102 -14.33 -12.96 -16.65
N GLU A 103 -13.53 -14.00 -16.86
CA GLU A 103 -13.74 -14.96 -17.95
C GLU A 103 -14.99 -15.81 -17.70
N LYS A 104 -15.12 -16.41 -16.51
CA LYS A 104 -16.29 -17.21 -16.14
C LYS A 104 -17.61 -16.43 -16.27
N THR A 105 -17.62 -15.18 -15.82
CA THR A 105 -18.81 -14.32 -15.90
C THR A 105 -19.18 -14.00 -17.35
N ARG A 106 -18.20 -13.74 -18.23
CA ARG A 106 -18.43 -13.52 -19.66
C ARG A 106 -18.99 -14.76 -20.38
N ASP A 107 -18.55 -15.96 -20.02
CA ASP A 107 -19.05 -17.18 -20.66
C ASP A 107 -20.49 -17.51 -20.22
N THR A 108 -20.81 -17.26 -18.95
CA THR A 108 -22.20 -17.42 -18.45
C THR A 108 -23.18 -16.41 -19.04
N SER A 109 -22.73 -15.20 -19.41
CA SER A 109 -23.60 -14.22 -20.06
C SER A 109 -23.90 -14.59 -21.52
N LYS A 110 -22.93 -15.16 -22.25
CA LYS A 110 -23.11 -15.61 -23.64
C LYS A 110 -23.99 -16.84 -23.82
N THR A 111 -24.22 -17.61 -22.74
CA THR A 111 -25.02 -18.84 -22.81
C THR A 111 -26.51 -18.58 -22.49
N LYS A 112 -26.87 -17.33 -22.15
CA LYS A 112 -28.24 -16.92 -21.79
C LYS A 112 -28.97 -16.13 -22.88
N ASP A 113 -28.34 -15.89 -24.02
CA ASP A 113 -28.93 -15.29 -25.23
C ASP A 113 -29.12 -16.38 -26.30
#